data_AF-A0A3D4Q1J1-F1
#
_entry.id   AF-A0A3D4Q1J1-F1
#
_cell.length_a   1.000
_cell.length_b   1.000
_cell.length_c   1.000
_cell.angle_alpha   90.00
_cell.angle_beta   90.00
_cell.angle_gamma   90.00
#
_symmetry.space_group_name_H-M   'P 1'
#
loop_
_entity.id
_entity.type
_entity.pdbx_description
1 polymer ?
#
loop_
_entity_poly.entity_id
_entity_poly.type
_entity_poly.pdbx_seq_one_letter_code
_entity_poly.pdbx_strand_id
1 'polypeptide(L)'
;MAKNYWLFKAEPHIYGIDQLAAAPNKTGRWDGIRNYQARNFLRDQVALNDEVFIYHSSCKNVGIVGTAKVVKTAYPDPTQFNPESDYYDPKSTPENPRWVSVDIKLTNVFSRLISLAEIKAHPQLENMVLVKQSRLSTQPVTADEWKVINTLLM
;
A
#
# COMPACT_ATOMS: atom_id res chain seq x y z
N MET A 1 -15.68 15.37 0.91
CA MET A 1 -14.93 14.82 2.06
C MET A 1 -13.46 15.14 1.85
N ALA A 2 -12.70 15.39 2.92
CA ALA A 2 -11.26 15.53 2.82
C ALA A 2 -10.64 14.20 2.35
N LYS A 3 -9.59 14.27 1.53
CA LYS A 3 -8.91 13.12 0.93
C LYS A 3 -7.94 12.52 1.95
N ASN A 4 -7.96 11.22 2.19
CA ASN A 4 -6.95 10.57 3.03
C ASN A 4 -5.77 10.10 2.17
N TYR A 5 -4.62 9.96 2.82
CA TYR A 5 -3.38 9.52 2.20
C TYR A 5 -2.86 8.28 2.90
N TRP A 6 -2.32 7.36 2.11
CA TRP A 6 -1.84 6.06 2.57
C TRP A 6 -0.49 5.73 1.97
N LEU A 7 0.21 4.79 2.59
CA LEU A 7 1.37 4.12 2.02
C LEU A 7 1.13 2.61 2.07
N PHE A 8 1.21 1.98 0.90
CA PHE A 8 1.08 0.54 0.74
C PHE A 8 2.43 -0.05 0.34
N LYS A 9 2.89 -1.02 1.13
CA LYS A 9 4.13 -1.75 0.85
C LYS A 9 3.87 -2.92 -0.08
N ALA A 10 4.78 -3.10 -1.03
CA ALA A 10 4.80 -4.21 -1.96
C ALA A 10 6.23 -4.74 -2.09
N GLU A 11 6.34 -6.05 -2.24
CA GLU A 11 7.60 -6.66 -2.68
C GLU A 11 7.59 -6.64 -4.22
N PRO A 12 8.55 -5.95 -4.87
CA PRO A 12 8.47 -5.69 -6.32
C PRO A 12 8.55 -6.95 -7.18
N HIS A 13 9.09 -8.05 -6.63
CA HIS A 13 9.17 -9.33 -7.30
C HIS A 13 7.87 -10.16 -7.20
N ILE A 14 6.94 -9.79 -6.32
CA ILE A 14 5.62 -10.42 -6.18
C ILE A 14 4.58 -9.59 -6.95
N TYR A 15 4.34 -8.36 -6.49
CA TYR A 15 3.39 -7.44 -7.12
C TYR A 15 3.74 -5.99 -6.79
N GLY A 16 4.60 -5.39 -7.62
CA GLY A 16 5.06 -4.02 -7.49
C GLY A 16 4.37 -3.04 -8.43
N ILE A 17 5.05 -1.92 -8.67
CA ILE A 17 4.53 -0.83 -9.51
C ILE A 17 4.48 -1.21 -10.99
N ASP A 18 5.43 -2.03 -11.45
CA ASP A 18 5.50 -2.45 -12.85
C ASP A 18 4.36 -3.41 -13.20
N GLN A 19 4.05 -4.36 -12.30
CA GLN A 19 2.89 -5.25 -12.46
C GLN A 19 1.58 -4.46 -12.44
N LEU A 20 1.46 -3.46 -11.56
CA LEU A 20 0.30 -2.57 -11.54
C LEU A 20 0.20 -1.72 -12.81
N ALA A 21 1.33 -1.27 -13.37
CA ALA A 21 1.37 -0.48 -14.61
C ALA A 21 1.00 -1.32 -15.84
N ALA A 22 1.37 -2.60 -15.85
CA ALA A 22 1.04 -3.56 -16.91
C ALA A 22 -0.38 -4.13 -16.80
N ALA A 23 -1.02 -4.04 -15.62
CA ALA A 23 -2.37 -4.57 -15.41
C ALA A 23 -3.43 -3.84 -16.28
N PRO A 24 -4.52 -4.52 -16.65
CA PRO A 24 -5.63 -3.91 -17.38
C PRO A 24 -6.13 -2.64 -16.68
N ASN A 25 -6.30 -1.56 -17.44
CA ASN A 25 -6.68 -0.24 -16.91
C ASN A 25 -5.73 0.31 -15.83
N LYS A 26 -4.51 -0.22 -15.72
CA LYS A 26 -3.53 0.06 -14.67
C LYS A 26 -4.11 -0.13 -13.27
N THR A 27 -5.00 -1.11 -13.12
CA THR A 27 -5.78 -1.37 -11.91
C THR A 27 -5.50 -2.78 -11.41
N GLY A 28 -5.20 -2.90 -10.12
CA GLY A 28 -4.80 -4.15 -9.49
C GLY A 28 -5.45 -4.33 -8.13
N ARG A 29 -5.71 -5.60 -7.80
CA ARG A 29 -6.10 -6.00 -6.45
C ARG A 29 -4.88 -5.91 -5.54
N TRP A 30 -5.04 -5.19 -4.44
CA TRP A 30 -4.06 -5.12 -3.37
C TRP A 30 -4.45 -6.11 -2.28
N ASP A 31 -3.90 -7.32 -2.37
CA ASP A 31 -4.20 -8.48 -1.51
C ASP A 31 -2.98 -8.94 -0.68
N GLY A 32 -3.12 -10.08 0.03
CA GLY A 32 -2.04 -10.67 0.81
C GLY A 32 -1.79 -10.01 2.18
N ILE A 33 -2.65 -9.08 2.60
CA ILE A 33 -2.54 -8.44 3.91
C ILE A 33 -2.92 -9.45 5.00
N ARG A 34 -1.94 -9.83 5.83
CA ARG A 34 -2.10 -10.77 6.96
C ARG A 34 -1.72 -10.17 8.32
N ASN A 35 -1.73 -8.84 8.41
CA ASN A 35 -1.59 -8.10 9.66
C ASN A 35 -2.93 -7.47 10.06
N TYR A 36 -3.38 -7.69 11.29
CA TYR A 36 -4.70 -7.23 11.74
C TYR A 36 -4.86 -5.70 11.75
N GLN A 37 -3.81 -4.96 12.10
CA GLN A 37 -3.85 -3.50 12.10
C GLN A 37 -3.94 -2.97 10.66
N ALA A 38 -3.11 -3.49 9.75
CA ALA A 38 -3.18 -3.16 8.32
C ALA A 38 -4.55 -3.49 7.73
N ARG A 39 -5.09 -4.67 8.05
CA ARG A 39 -6.45 -5.06 7.65
C ARG A 39 -7.51 -4.08 8.17
N ASN A 40 -7.43 -3.69 9.44
CA ASN A 40 -8.41 -2.76 10.02
C ASN A 40 -8.32 -1.39 9.34
N PHE A 41 -7.12 -0.91 8.97
CA PHE A 41 -7.01 0.30 8.15
C PHE A 41 -7.72 0.16 6.80
N LEU A 42 -7.48 -0.93 6.06
CA LEU A 42 -8.17 -1.19 4.79
C LEU A 42 -9.69 -1.26 4.95
N ARG A 43 -10.17 -1.97 5.98
CA ARG A 43 -11.60 -2.21 6.21
C ARG A 43 -12.36 -0.98 6.69
N ASP A 44 -11.77 -0.25 7.63
CA ASP A 44 -12.49 0.75 8.43
C ASP A 44 -12.23 2.19 7.98
N GLN A 45 -11.11 2.45 7.30
CA GLN A 45 -10.63 3.82 7.04
C GLN A 45 -10.32 4.12 5.58
N VAL A 46 -9.80 3.14 4.82
CA VAL A 46 -9.52 3.35 3.39
C VAL A 46 -10.81 3.54 2.62
N ALA A 47 -10.94 4.69 1.95
CA ALA A 47 -12.12 5.09 1.20
C ALA A 47 -11.85 5.22 -0.31
N LEU A 48 -12.93 5.27 -1.10
CA LEU A 48 -12.83 5.53 -2.54
C LEU A 48 -12.14 6.88 -2.80
N ASN A 49 -11.23 6.88 -3.78
CA ASN A 49 -10.42 8.03 -4.20
C ASN A 49 -9.38 8.51 -3.20
N ASP A 50 -9.14 7.78 -2.10
CA ASP A 50 -7.93 8.00 -1.30
C ASP A 50 -6.67 7.78 -2.15
N GLU A 51 -5.63 8.56 -1.88
CA GLU A 51 -4.35 8.45 -2.58
C GLU A 51 -3.38 7.57 -1.80
N VAL A 52 -2.53 6.86 -2.53
CA VAL A 52 -1.66 5.81 -2.00
C VAL A 52 -0.27 5.99 -2.57
N PHE A 53 0.75 6.09 -1.72
CA PHE A 53 2.13 5.86 -2.11
C PHE A 53 2.38 4.35 -2.25
N ILE A 54 2.97 3.96 -3.36
CA ILE A 54 3.48 2.60 -3.56
C ILE A 54 4.93 2.56 -3.08
N TYR A 55 5.18 1.73 -2.06
CA TYR A 55 6.49 1.56 -1.45
C TYR A 55 7.05 0.18 -1.76
N HIS A 56 8.23 0.10 -2.36
CA HIS A 56 8.95 -1.16 -2.54
C HIS A 56 9.67 -1.55 -1.25
N SER A 57 9.34 -2.73 -0.72
CA SER A 57 9.97 -3.35 0.45
C SER A 57 10.66 -4.67 0.08
N SER A 58 11.43 -5.22 1.03
CA SER A 58 12.08 -6.53 0.90
C SER A 58 12.95 -6.69 -0.36
N CYS A 59 13.59 -5.60 -0.79
CA CYS A 59 14.46 -5.57 -1.97
C CYS A 59 15.70 -4.71 -1.70
N LYS A 60 16.67 -4.72 -2.63
CA LYS A 60 17.91 -3.96 -2.48
C LYS A 60 17.68 -2.45 -2.38
N ASN A 61 16.74 -1.92 -3.16
CA ASN A 61 16.44 -0.49 -3.25
C ASN A 61 15.03 -0.25 -2.72
N VAL A 62 14.91 -0.03 -1.40
CA VAL A 62 13.61 0.23 -0.75
C VAL A 62 13.26 1.72 -0.76
N GLY A 63 12.00 2.04 -1.04
CA GLY A 63 11.56 3.42 -1.17
C GLY A 63 10.21 3.56 -1.84
N ILE A 64 9.74 4.81 -1.91
CA ILE A 64 8.51 5.17 -2.62
C ILE A 64 8.83 5.29 -4.11
N VAL A 65 8.02 4.64 -4.94
CA VAL A 65 8.25 4.51 -6.40
C VAL A 65 7.14 5.12 -7.25
N GLY A 66 6.02 5.50 -6.65
CA GLY A 66 4.90 6.07 -7.36
C GLY A 66 3.67 6.25 -6.50
N THR A 67 2.59 6.64 -7.16
CA THR A 67 1.27 6.86 -6.54
C THR A 67 0.19 6.07 -7.24
N ALA A 68 -0.84 5.71 -6.48
CA ALA A 68 -2.08 5.14 -6.96
C ALA A 68 -3.26 5.77 -6.22
N LYS A 69 -4.47 5.47 -6.66
CA LYS A 69 -5.71 5.82 -5.95
C LYS A 69 -6.58 4.60 -5.72
N VAL A 70 -7.35 4.60 -4.65
CA VAL A 70 -8.30 3.53 -4.34
C VAL A 70 -9.51 3.64 -5.26
N VAL A 71 -9.80 2.56 -5.99
CA VAL A 71 -10.94 2.47 -6.93
C VAL A 71 -11.98 1.44 -6.51
N LYS A 72 -11.67 0.59 -5.52
CA LYS A 72 -12.63 -0.27 -4.83
C LYS A 72 -12.25 -0.41 -3.37
N THR A 73 -13.18 -0.13 -2.47
CA THR A 73 -13.00 -0.28 -1.01
C THR A 73 -12.94 -1.74 -0.60
N ALA A 74 -12.66 -1.99 0.68
CA ALA A 74 -12.43 -3.34 1.20
C ALA A 74 -13.51 -4.36 0.82
N TYR A 75 -13.05 -5.53 0.38
CA TYR A 75 -13.85 -6.73 0.16
C TYR A 75 -13.03 -7.97 0.54
N PRO A 76 -13.65 -9.16 0.73
CA PRO A 76 -12.92 -10.37 1.09
C PRO A 76 -11.77 -10.65 0.12
N ASP A 77 -10.56 -10.80 0.67
CA ASP A 77 -9.38 -11.18 -0.11
C ASP A 77 -9.54 -12.63 -0.60
N PRO A 78 -9.69 -12.91 -1.90
CA PRO A 78 -9.96 -14.27 -2.37
C PRO A 78 -8.77 -15.22 -2.17
N THR A 79 -7.55 -14.69 -1.99
CA THR A 79 -6.35 -15.52 -1.76
C THR A 79 -6.43 -16.29 -0.45
N GLN A 80 -7.19 -15.78 0.53
CA GLN A 80 -7.33 -16.43 1.83
C GLN A 80 -8.07 -17.77 1.77
N PHE A 81 -8.81 -18.05 0.68
CA PHE A 81 -9.59 -19.26 0.48
C PHE A 81 -8.92 -20.28 -0.45
N ASN A 82 -7.80 -19.92 -1.07
CA ASN A 82 -7.11 -20.79 -2.03
C ASN A 82 -5.93 -21.51 -1.35
N PRO A 83 -5.97 -22.85 -1.16
CA PRO A 83 -4.89 -23.62 -0.54
C PRO A 83 -3.54 -23.54 -1.27
N GLU A 84 -3.53 -23.17 -2.55
CA GLU A 84 -2.30 -23.00 -3.34
C GLU A 84 -1.69 -21.60 -3.20
N SER A 85 -2.39 -20.66 -2.55
CA SER A 85 -1.87 -19.32 -2.32
C SER A 85 -0.95 -19.30 -1.09
N ASP A 86 0.17 -18.59 -1.18
CA ASP A 86 1.03 -18.24 -0.04
C ASP A 86 0.27 -17.50 1.09
N TYR A 87 -0.89 -16.93 0.76
CA TYR A 87 -1.72 -16.20 1.70
C TYR A 87 -2.97 -16.97 2.15
N TYR A 88 -3.05 -18.27 1.90
CA TYR A 88 -4.13 -19.13 2.40
C TYR A 88 -4.29 -19.02 3.92
N ASP A 89 -5.52 -18.95 4.42
CA ASP A 89 -5.81 -19.02 5.84
C ASP A 89 -6.91 -20.08 6.09
N PRO A 90 -6.56 -21.28 6.61
CA PRO A 90 -7.53 -22.37 6.81
C PRO A 90 -8.62 -22.05 7.85
N LYS A 91 -8.47 -20.96 8.60
CA LYS A 91 -9.49 -20.49 9.57
C LYS A 91 -10.37 -19.38 9.00
N SER A 92 -10.16 -18.97 7.74
CA SER A 92 -11.02 -18.02 7.05
C SER A 92 -12.00 -18.76 6.15
N THR A 93 -13.28 -18.48 6.29
CA THR A 93 -14.33 -19.10 5.47
C THR A 93 -15.06 -18.05 4.65
N PRO A 94 -15.72 -18.40 3.54
CA PRO A 94 -16.52 -17.45 2.76
C PRO A 94 -17.59 -16.71 3.58
N GLU A 95 -18.14 -17.36 4.60
CA GLU A 95 -19.15 -16.79 5.51
C GLU A 95 -18.54 -15.87 6.56
N ASN A 96 -17.26 -16.07 6.90
CA ASN A 96 -16.53 -15.25 7.88
C ASN A 96 -15.11 -14.91 7.39
N PRO A 97 -15.00 -14.06 6.36
CA PRO A 97 -13.71 -13.66 5.79
C PRO A 97 -12.89 -12.86 6.80
N ARG A 98 -11.70 -13.37 7.14
CA ARG A 98 -10.80 -12.72 8.09
C ARG A 98 -9.99 -11.59 7.48
N TRP A 99 -9.72 -11.65 6.18
CA TRP A 99 -8.83 -10.75 5.45
C TRP A 99 -9.56 -10.01 4.34
N VAL A 100 -9.11 -8.79 4.06
CA VAL A 100 -9.68 -7.93 3.03
C VAL A 100 -8.60 -7.46 2.07
N SER A 101 -9.01 -7.22 0.84
CA SER A 101 -8.25 -6.55 -0.21
C SER A 101 -9.01 -5.31 -0.68
N VAL A 102 -8.31 -4.41 -1.36
CA VAL A 102 -8.87 -3.26 -2.07
C VAL A 102 -8.41 -3.29 -3.52
N ASP A 103 -9.04 -2.54 -4.42
CA ASP A 103 -8.46 -2.29 -5.75
C ASP A 103 -7.88 -0.89 -5.81
N ILE A 104 -6.66 -0.79 -6.35
CA ILE A 104 -6.00 0.49 -6.60
C ILE A 104 -5.70 0.66 -8.08
N LYS A 105 -5.73 1.91 -8.54
CA LYS A 105 -5.37 2.30 -9.91
C LYS A 105 -4.15 3.21 -9.88
N LEU A 106 -3.12 2.85 -10.65
CA LEU A 106 -1.91 3.65 -10.81
C LEU A 106 -2.25 5.08 -11.25
N THR A 107 -1.68 6.07 -10.58
CA THR A 107 -1.81 7.49 -10.93
C THR A 107 -0.51 8.06 -11.46
N ASN A 108 0.64 7.70 -10.87
CA ASN A 108 1.94 8.16 -11.33
C ASN A 108 3.04 7.13 -11.03
N VAL A 109 4.02 7.01 -11.94
CA VAL A 109 5.29 6.31 -11.69
C VAL A 109 6.36 7.38 -11.55
N PHE A 110 7.12 7.36 -10.46
CA PHE A 110 8.13 8.38 -10.22
C PHE A 110 9.34 8.18 -11.13
N SER A 111 9.96 9.29 -11.54
CA SER A 111 11.19 9.30 -12.35
C SER A 111 12.39 8.72 -11.60
N ARG A 112 12.33 8.74 -10.27
CA ARG A 112 13.31 8.13 -9.36
C ARG A 112 12.62 7.56 -8.13
N LEU A 113 13.29 6.63 -7.47
CA LEU A 113 12.89 6.15 -6.15
C LEU A 113 13.24 7.21 -5.08
N ILE A 114 12.31 7.45 -4.15
CA ILE A 114 12.57 8.22 -2.92
C ILE A 114 12.96 7.21 -1.85
N SER A 115 14.24 7.16 -1.50
CA SER A 115 14.76 6.09 -0.65
C SER A 115 14.29 6.21 0.81
N LEU A 116 14.22 5.08 1.53
CA LEU A 116 13.99 5.11 2.97
C LEU A 116 15.05 5.94 3.72
N ALA A 117 16.29 5.97 3.20
CA ALA A 117 17.37 6.77 3.76
C ALA A 117 17.07 8.28 3.65
N GLU A 118 16.64 8.75 2.47
CA GLU A 118 16.18 10.14 2.27
C GLU A 118 15.01 10.49 3.19
N ILE A 119 14.02 9.60 3.28
CA ILE A 119 12.85 9.80 4.14
C ILE A 119 13.26 9.94 5.61
N LYS A 120 14.15 9.07 6.10
CA LYS A 120 14.65 9.11 7.49
C LYS A 120 15.52 10.32 7.79
N ALA A 121 16.20 10.88 6.78
CA ALA A 121 17.04 12.05 6.94
C ALA A 121 16.22 13.36 7.02
N HIS A 122 14.93 13.32 6.69
CA HIS A 122 14.09 14.51 6.64
C HIS A 122 13.35 14.74 7.98
N PRO A 123 13.61 15.84 8.72
CA PRO A 123 13.03 16.05 10.05
C PRO A 123 11.49 16.07 10.05
N GLN A 124 10.88 16.64 9.01
CA GLN A 124 9.41 16.68 8.88
C GLN A 124 8.76 15.30 8.69
N LEU A 125 9.53 14.25 8.42
CA LEU A 125 9.05 12.87 8.23
C LEU A 125 9.43 11.95 9.40
N GLU A 126 10.04 12.47 10.47
CA GLU A 126 10.52 11.66 11.60
C GLU A 126 9.41 10.86 12.31
N ASN A 127 8.18 11.38 12.22
CA ASN A 127 6.97 10.82 12.85
C ASN A 127 6.13 9.98 11.89
N MET A 128 6.55 9.87 10.63
CA MET A 128 5.87 9.05 9.64
C MET A 128 5.82 7.60 10.10
N VAL A 129 4.67 6.96 9.95
CA VAL A 129 4.45 5.56 10.35
C VAL A 129 5.47 4.63 9.68
N LEU A 130 5.94 4.97 8.49
CA LEU A 130 7.01 4.26 7.78
C LEU A 130 8.31 4.18 8.60
N VAL A 131 8.65 5.26 9.29
CA VAL A 131 9.86 5.39 10.12
C VAL A 131 9.68 4.68 11.46
N LYS A 132 8.50 4.84 12.09
CA LYS A 132 8.23 4.31 13.44
C LYS A 132 7.82 2.83 13.45
N GLN A 133 7.12 2.34 12.42
CA GLN A 133 6.55 0.99 12.37
C GLN A 133 6.90 0.30 11.05
N SER A 134 8.14 -0.16 10.94
CA SER A 134 8.68 -0.74 9.69
C SER A 134 7.93 -2.00 9.21
N ARG A 135 7.30 -2.77 10.11
CA ARG A 135 6.59 -4.02 9.78
C ARG A 135 5.13 -3.82 9.36
N LEU A 136 4.56 -2.62 9.52
CA LEU A 136 3.18 -2.34 9.13
C LEU A 136 3.14 -2.07 7.61
N SER A 137 2.39 -2.86 6.85
CA SER A 137 2.35 -2.81 5.38
C SER A 137 1.36 -1.80 4.80
N THR A 138 0.30 -1.48 5.54
CA THR A 138 -0.69 -0.45 5.21
C THR A 138 -0.61 0.63 6.27
N GLN A 139 -0.24 1.84 5.88
CA GLN A 139 0.10 2.90 6.81
C GLN A 139 -0.66 4.20 6.46
N PRO A 140 -1.25 4.88 7.44
CA PRO A 140 -1.76 6.23 7.21
C PRO A 140 -0.59 7.19 6.96
N VAL A 141 -0.83 8.18 6.11
CA VAL A 141 0.09 9.28 5.81
C VAL A 141 -0.65 10.58 6.05
N THR A 142 -0.03 11.52 6.77
CA THR A 142 -0.66 12.83 6.98
C THR A 142 -0.58 13.67 5.72
N ALA A 143 -1.45 14.68 5.60
CA ALA A 143 -1.41 15.59 4.46
C ALA A 143 -0.08 16.34 4.34
N ASP A 144 0.59 16.63 5.46
CA ASP A 144 1.88 17.32 5.45
C ASP A 144 3.03 16.39 5.06
N GLU A 145 3.03 15.14 5.54
CA GLU A 145 3.96 14.10 5.07
C GLU A 145 3.81 13.86 3.56
N TRP A 146 2.56 13.79 3.06
CA TRP A 146 2.28 13.64 1.64
C TRP A 146 2.88 14.79 0.81
N LYS A 147 2.69 16.04 1.24
CA LYS A 147 3.27 17.20 0.57
C LYS A 147 4.79 17.13 0.55
N VAL A 148 5.42 16.87 1.71
CA VAL A 148 6.88 16.80 1.83
C VAL A 148 7.45 15.73 0.89
N ILE A 149 6.89 14.51 0.89
CA ILE A 149 7.33 13.45 -0.02
C ILE A 149 7.26 13.89 -1.48
N ASN A 150 6.17 14.55 -1.90
CA ASN A 150 6.07 15.05 -3.28
C ASN A 150 7.09 16.14 -3.61
N THR A 151 7.53 16.94 -2.63
CA THR A 151 8.61 17.91 -2.86
C THR A 151 9.98 17.28 -3.09
N LEU A 152 10.20 16.05 -2.62
CA LEU A 152 11.45 15.33 -2.86
C LEU A 152 11.57 14.82 -4.31
N LEU A 153 10.50 14.87 -5.10
CA LEU A 153 10.50 14.47 -6.52
C LEU A 153 10.89 15.59 -7.48
N MET A 154 10.85 16.83 -7.00
CA MET A 154 11.30 18.01 -7.74
C MET A 154 12.82 18.11 -7.70
#